data_AF-A0AA89LKV6-F1
#
_entry.id   AF-A0AA89LKV6-F1
#
_cell.length_a   1.000
_cell.length_b   1.000
_cell.length_c   1.000
_cell.angle_alpha   90.00
_cell.angle_beta   90.00
_cell.angle_gamma   90.00
#
_symmetry.space_group_name_H-M   'P 1'
#
loop_
_entity.id
_entity.type
_entity.pdbx_description
1 polymer ?
#
loop_
_entity_poly.entity_id
_entity_poly.type
_entity_poly.pdbx_seq_one_letter_code
_entity_poly.pdbx_strand_id
1 'polypeptide(L)'
;MNVIGTLQHLASECGETTQAAIKYIQHGPTSVNPKEQPPKTNRRALEEEVGDTLALIELLIEGGVLRRKKVQTRRNLKLDTYRRKYA
;
A
#
# COMPACT_ATOMS: atom_id res chain seq x y z
N MET A 1 -7.24 8.99 -18.63
CA MET A 1 -6.45 8.83 -17.40
C MET A 1 -5.07 9.44 -17.60
N ASN A 2 -4.59 10.27 -16.68
CA ASN A 2 -3.22 10.78 -16.72
C ASN A 2 -2.26 9.71 -16.18
N VAL A 3 -1.69 8.88 -17.08
CA VAL A 3 -0.84 7.73 -16.71
C VAL A 3 0.38 8.16 -15.89
N ILE A 4 1.05 9.24 -16.30
CA ILE A 4 2.26 9.74 -15.62
C ILE A 4 1.89 10.19 -14.20
N GLY A 5 0.83 10.97 -14.07
CA GLY A 5 0.33 11.43 -12.76
C GLY A 5 -0.04 10.26 -11.85
N THR A 6 -0.75 9.25 -12.37
CA THR A 6 -1.11 8.05 -11.59
C THR A 6 0.12 7.25 -11.15
N LEU A 7 1.14 7.13 -12.00
CA LEU A 7 2.40 6.43 -11.63
C LEU A 7 3.22 7.23 -10.61
N GLN A 8 3.28 8.56 -10.74
CA GLN A 8 3.93 9.43 -9.75
C GLN A 8 3.24 9.36 -8.40
N HIS A 9 1.91 9.36 -8.39
CA HIS A 9 1.12 9.22 -7.18
C HIS A 9 1.34 7.84 -6.56
N LEU A 10 1.32 6.76 -7.35
CA LEU A 10 1.61 5.41 -6.86
C LEU A 10 3.00 5.33 -6.20
N ALA A 11 3.99 5.99 -6.77
CA ALA A 11 5.33 6.06 -6.19
C ALA A 11 5.34 6.80 -4.84
N SER A 12 4.57 7.90 -4.71
CA SER A 12 4.40 8.61 -3.43
C SER A 12 3.77 7.71 -2.37
N GLU A 13 2.65 7.06 -2.70
CA GLU A 13 1.92 6.19 -1.76
C GLU A 13 2.75 4.97 -1.31
N CYS A 14 3.65 4.47 -2.17
CA CYS A 14 4.60 3.43 -1.76
C CYS A 14 5.61 3.95 -0.70
N GLY A 15 6.02 5.22 -0.80
CA GLY A 15 6.85 5.89 0.19
C GLY A 15 6.10 6.11 1.51
N GLU A 16 4.85 6.55 1.44
CA GLU A 16 3.98 6.76 2.61
C GLU A 16 3.66 5.43 3.31
N THR A 17 3.33 4.38 2.55
CA THR A 17 3.17 3.00 3.04
C THR A 17 4.44 2.52 3.77
N THR A 18 5.62 2.81 3.21
CA THR A 18 6.90 2.46 3.85
C THR A 18 7.05 3.18 5.19
N GLN A 19 6.76 4.48 5.24
CA GLN A 19 6.82 5.26 6.47
C GLN A 19 5.81 4.76 7.52
N ALA A 20 4.58 4.47 7.12
CA ALA A 20 3.53 3.95 8.01
C ALA A 20 3.92 2.58 8.58
N ALA A 21 4.47 1.68 7.76
CA ALA A 21 4.96 0.38 8.22
C ALA A 21 6.10 0.52 9.24
N ILE A 22 7.04 1.44 9.01
CA ILE A 22 8.14 1.72 9.96
C ILE A 22 7.57 2.23 11.29
N LYS A 23 6.63 3.18 11.28
CA LYS A 23 5.98 3.68 12.50
C LYS A 23 5.24 2.57 13.25
N TYR A 24 4.53 1.72 12.52
CA TYR A 24 3.84 0.56 13.10
C TYR A 24 4.82 -0.38 13.82
N ILE A 25 5.99 -0.65 13.22
CA ILE A 25 7.04 -1.50 13.81
C ILE A 25 7.68 -0.82 15.02
N GLN A 26 8.03 0.46 14.92
CA GLN A 26 8.80 1.17 15.95
C GLN A 26 7.97 1.55 17.18
N HIS A 27 6.70 1.89 16.98
CA HIS A 27 5.85 2.46 18.04
C HIS A 27 4.63 1.58 18.37
N GLY A 28 4.39 0.53 17.61
CA GLY A 28 3.25 -0.36 17.78
C GLY A 28 1.96 0.14 17.12
N PRO A 29 0.97 -0.76 16.95
CA PRO A 29 -0.25 -0.52 16.16
C PRO A 29 -1.17 0.57 16.69
N THR A 30 -1.27 0.70 18.00
CA THR A 30 -2.25 1.56 18.68
C THR A 30 -1.70 2.94 19.01
N SER A 31 -0.40 3.16 18.81
CA SER A 31 0.23 4.46 19.02
C SER A 31 -0.30 5.48 18.02
N VAL A 32 -0.41 6.73 18.48
CA VAL A 32 -0.99 7.85 17.74
C VAL A 32 0.02 8.98 17.70
N ASN A 33 0.19 9.62 16.55
CA ASN A 33 1.03 10.81 16.43
C ASN A 33 0.32 12.03 17.06
N PRO A 34 0.88 12.66 18.10
CA PRO A 34 0.23 13.79 18.78
C PRO A 34 0.08 15.04 17.90
N LYS A 35 0.82 15.12 16.78
CA LYS A 35 0.73 16.23 15.82
C LYS A 35 -0.27 15.97 14.68
N GLU A 36 -0.76 14.74 14.55
CA GLU A 36 -1.70 14.37 13.49
C GLU A 36 -3.13 14.73 13.89
N GLN A 37 -3.86 15.40 12.99
CA GLN A 37 -5.23 15.86 13.23
C GLN A 37 -6.11 15.53 12.01
N PRO A 38 -7.18 14.72 12.17
CA PRO A 38 -7.56 14.02 13.39
C PRO A 38 -6.53 12.94 13.77
N PRO A 39 -6.40 12.59 15.06
CA PRO A 39 -5.44 11.58 15.49
C PRO A 39 -5.77 10.21 14.88
N LYS A 40 -4.77 9.53 14.32
CA LYS A 40 -4.89 8.18 13.78
C LYS A 40 -3.92 7.23 14.47
N THR A 41 -4.36 5.99 14.67
CA THR A 41 -3.46 4.92 15.11
C THR A 41 -2.53 4.54 13.97
N ASN A 42 -1.32 4.07 14.28
CA ASN A 42 -0.39 3.58 13.26
C ASN A 42 -0.98 2.46 12.40
N ARG A 43 -1.86 1.63 12.98
CA ARG A 43 -2.63 0.63 12.20
C ARG A 43 -3.52 1.31 11.17
N ARG A 44 -4.33 2.27 11.59
CA ARG A 44 -5.25 2.97 10.70
C ARG A 44 -4.48 3.71 9.59
N ALA A 45 -3.39 4.38 9.94
CA ALA A 45 -2.53 5.03 8.96
C ALA A 45 -2.02 4.01 7.93
N LEU A 46 -1.47 2.86 8.36
CA LEU A 46 -1.01 1.82 7.46
C LEU A 46 -2.14 1.25 6.57
N GLU A 47 -3.34 1.08 7.10
CA GLU A 47 -4.51 0.63 6.34
C GLU A 47 -4.90 1.63 5.23
N GLU A 48 -4.86 2.93 5.53
CA GLU A 48 -5.13 4.01 4.57
C GLU A 48 -4.09 3.98 3.43
N GLU A 49 -2.78 4.03 3.74
CA GLU A 49 -1.73 4.07 2.69
C GLU A 49 -1.71 2.80 1.81
N VAL A 50 -1.96 1.63 2.40
CA VAL A 50 -2.07 0.37 1.64
C VAL A 50 -3.31 0.38 0.75
N GLY A 51 -4.42 0.95 1.24
CA GLY A 51 -5.64 1.15 0.46
C GLY A 51 -5.41 2.04 -0.74
N ASP A 52 -4.74 3.17 -0.55
CA ASP A 52 -4.44 4.15 -1.61
C ASP A 52 -3.52 3.54 -2.68
N THR A 53 -2.51 2.78 -2.26
CA THR A 53 -1.66 2.00 -3.15
C THR A 53 -2.47 1.00 -3.99
N LEU A 54 -3.40 0.27 -3.38
CA LEU A 54 -4.25 -0.70 -4.08
C LEU A 54 -5.20 -0.03 -5.08
N ALA A 55 -5.78 1.12 -4.71
CA ALA A 55 -6.66 1.89 -5.58
C ALA A 55 -5.93 2.39 -6.83
N LEU A 56 -4.70 2.90 -6.68
CA LEU A 56 -3.87 3.37 -7.80
C LEU A 56 -3.44 2.21 -8.71
N ILE A 57 -3.11 1.04 -8.15
CA ILE A 57 -2.83 -0.17 -8.93
C ILE A 57 -4.06 -0.57 -9.76
N GLU A 58 -5.25 -0.51 -9.16
CA GLU A 58 -6.50 -0.85 -9.85
C GLU A 58 -6.80 0.14 -10.99
N LEU A 59 -6.64 1.45 -10.77
CA LEU A 59 -6.76 2.45 -11.83
C LEU A 59 -5.79 2.20 -12.99
N LEU A 60 -4.54 1.82 -12.71
CA LEU A 60 -3.57 1.46 -13.76
C LEU A 60 -3.97 0.19 -14.52
N ILE A 61 -4.67 -0.74 -13.87
CA ILE A 61 -5.23 -1.93 -14.52
C ILE A 61 -6.41 -1.54 -15.43
N GLU A 62 -7.35 -0.75 -14.91
CA GLU A 62 -8.52 -0.26 -15.66
C GLU A 62 -8.10 0.57 -16.88
N GLY A 63 -7.08 1.41 -16.71
CA GLY A 63 -6.51 2.22 -17.79
C GLY A 63 -5.61 1.44 -18.77
N GLY A 64 -5.48 0.11 -18.63
CA GLY A 64 -4.74 -0.75 -19.55
C GLY A 64 -3.21 -0.68 -19.44
N VAL A 65 -2.66 0.07 -18.48
CA VAL A 65 -1.21 0.15 -18.23
C VAL A 65 -0.70 -1.16 -17.64
N LEU A 66 -1.48 -1.76 -16.74
CA LEU A 66 -1.18 -3.05 -16.12
C LEU A 66 -2.18 -4.10 -16.58
N ARG A 67 -1.69 -5.31 -16.84
CA ARG A 67 -2.55 -6.45 -17.21
C ARG A 67 -2.99 -7.18 -15.96
N ARG A 68 -4.29 -7.08 -15.61
CA ARG A 68 -4.90 -7.75 -14.43
C ARG A 68 -4.43 -9.19 -14.24
N LYS A 69 -4.54 -10.01 -15.29
CA LYS A 69 -4.12 -11.43 -15.27
C LYS A 69 -2.65 -11.60 -14.85
N LYS A 70 -1.73 -10.79 -15.41
CA LYS A 70 -0.30 -10.87 -15.09
C LYS A 70 -0.01 -10.47 -13.64
N VAL A 71 -0.65 -9.41 -13.15
CA VAL A 71 -0.52 -8.96 -11.75
C VAL A 71 -1.03 -10.03 -10.79
N GLN A 72 -2.23 -10.56 -11.02
CA GLN A 72 -2.84 -11.59 -10.17
C GLN A 72 -2.05 -12.90 -10.15
N THR A 73 -1.57 -13.37 -11.31
CA THR A 73 -0.71 -14.57 -11.38
C THR A 73 0.55 -14.38 -10.53
N ARG A 74 1.23 -13.23 -10.64
CA ARG A 74 2.43 -12.94 -9.84
C ARG A 74 2.12 -12.85 -8.35
N ARG A 75 1.02 -12.18 -7.97
CA ARG A 75 0.55 -12.06 -6.59
C ARG A 75 0.34 -13.43 -5.97
N ASN A 76 -0.42 -14.32 -6.61
CA ASN A 76 -0.74 -15.64 -6.07
C ASN A 76 0.52 -16.47 -5.82
N LEU A 77 1.45 -16.51 -6.78
CA LEU A 77 2.73 -17.20 -6.63
C LEU A 77 3.55 -16.65 -5.43
N LYS A 78 3.52 -15.33 -5.23
CA LYS A 78 4.22 -14.69 -4.09
C LYS A 78 3.52 -14.95 -2.76
N LEU A 79 2.18 -14.94 -2.72
CA LEU A 79 1.42 -15.26 -1.50
C LEU A 79 1.74 -16.67 -1.00
N ASP A 80 1.81 -17.67 -1.89
CA ASP A 80 2.17 -19.04 -1.50
C ASP A 80 3.60 -19.13 -0.97
N THR A 81 4.50 -18.28 -1.47
CA THR A 81 5.86 -18.17 -0.95
C THR A 81 5.89 -17.51 0.43
N TYR A 82 5.19 -16.40 0.60
CA TYR A 82 5.21 -15.62 1.84
C TYR A 82 4.45 -16.31 2.97
N ARG A 83 3.34 -16.98 2.68
CA ARG A 83 2.61 -17.82 3.65
C ARG A 83 3.52 -18.89 4.24
N ARG A 84 4.35 -19.55 3.42
CA ARG A 84 5.34 -20.52 3.93
C ARG A 84 6.47 -19.89 4.74
N LYS A 85 6.82 -18.65 4.45
CA LYS A 85 7.92 -17.92 5.14
C LYS A 85 7.48 -17.37 6.50
N TYR A 86 6.21 -17.02 6.65
CA TYR A 86 5.66 -16.32 7.81
C TYR A 86 4.52 -17.09 8.52
N ALA A 87 4.32 -18.37 8.18
CA ALA A 87 3.52 -19.31 8.99
C ALA A 87 4.36 -19.82 10.16
#